data_AF-A0A662QXQ7-F1
#
_entry.id   AF-A0A662QXQ7-F1
#
_cell.length_a   1.000
_cell.length_b   1.000
_cell.length_c   1.000
_cell.angle_alpha   90.00
_cell.angle_beta   90.00
_cell.angle_gamma   90.00
#
_symmetry.space_group_name_H-M   'P 1'
#
loop_
_entity.id
_entity.type
_entity.pdbx_description
1 polymer ?
#
loop_
_entity_poly.entity_id
_entity_poly.type
_entity_poly.pdbx_seq_one_letter_code
_entity_poly.pdbx_strand_id
1 'polypeptide(L)'
;MDRYLTSALFISFDITFSGKHAPNHNPNRLIKDVTRAEVYGFVVPLARKLMDLQKESGMRVKIRLCDTWGFGLSNECAVLPRSVPKQIYTMVHDAGVPKEQLEWHGHNDFYRMIACATSAWLHGCAGINGTLLGMAKEQAIRRLKRSV
;
A
#
# COMPACT_ATOMS: atom_id res chain seq x y z
N MET A 1 3.19 -21.14 24.38
CA MET A 1 4.15 -21.30 23.26
C MET A 1 3.97 -20.08 22.36
N ASP A 2 4.24 -18.90 22.92
CA ASP A 2 3.96 -17.59 22.32
C ASP A 2 5.25 -17.00 21.76
N ARG A 3 5.38 -16.97 20.43
CA ARG A 3 6.46 -16.28 19.71
C ARG A 3 5.94 -15.48 18.50
N TYR A 4 4.80 -14.81 18.64
CA TYR A 4 4.22 -13.99 17.56
C TYR A 4 3.95 -12.52 17.92
N LEU A 5 4.39 -12.05 19.09
CA LEU A 5 4.04 -10.71 19.61
C LEU A 5 5.14 -9.63 19.51
N THR A 6 6.25 -9.87 18.81
CA THR A 6 7.42 -8.95 18.78
C THR A 6 7.77 -8.39 17.40
N SER A 7 6.78 -7.81 16.71
CA SER A 7 7.05 -6.92 15.56
C SER A 7 5.99 -5.82 15.39
N ALA A 8 5.51 -5.27 16.52
CA ALA A 8 4.71 -4.04 16.55
C ALA A 8 5.64 -2.83 16.72
N LEU A 9 6.29 -2.38 15.64
CA LEU A 9 6.98 -1.08 15.65
C LEU A 9 6.56 -0.27 14.41
N PHE A 10 5.61 0.65 14.66
CA PHE A 10 5.17 1.74 13.78
C PHE A 10 4.78 1.35 12.35
N ILE A 11 3.49 1.10 12.15
CA ILE A 11 2.86 0.62 10.92
C ILE A 11 1.68 1.56 10.56
N SER A 12 1.78 2.38 9.49
CA SER A 12 0.74 3.29 8.99
C SER A 12 0.26 2.91 7.58
N PHE A 13 -1.04 3.02 7.34
CA PHE A 13 -1.76 2.87 6.06
C PHE A 13 -2.49 4.20 5.81
N ASP A 14 -3.43 4.27 4.88
CA ASP A 14 -4.51 5.26 4.93
C ASP A 14 -5.79 4.56 4.47
N ILE A 15 -6.65 4.14 5.40
CA ILE A 15 -8.00 3.69 5.06
C ILE A 15 -8.87 4.94 5.08
N THR A 16 -9.13 5.52 3.91
CA THR A 16 -10.07 6.64 3.85
C THR A 16 -11.48 6.07 3.78
N PHE A 17 -12.24 6.24 4.87
CA PHE A 17 -13.68 6.03 4.85
C PHE A 17 -14.36 7.31 4.38
N SER A 18 -15.12 7.24 3.29
CA SER A 18 -15.91 8.37 2.80
C SER A 18 -17.41 8.11 3.04
N GLY A 19 -18.06 8.93 3.88
CA GLY A 19 -19.49 8.81 4.21
C GLY A 19 -19.93 9.65 5.42
N LYS A 20 -21.25 9.90 5.56
CA LYS A 20 -21.85 10.76 6.61
C LYS A 20 -21.65 10.26 8.06
N HIS A 21 -21.22 9.02 8.26
CA HIS A 21 -20.97 8.39 9.56
C HIS A 21 -19.50 8.00 9.76
N ALA A 22 -18.57 8.69 9.08
CA ALA A 22 -17.13 8.47 9.28
C ALA A 22 -16.73 8.70 10.74
N PRO A 23 -16.10 7.72 11.43
CA PRO A 23 -15.66 7.90 12.80
C PRO A 23 -14.64 9.05 12.88
N ASN A 24 -14.79 9.92 13.88
CA ASN A 24 -13.91 11.07 14.16
C ASN A 24 -12.48 10.67 14.58
N HIS A 25 -12.21 9.38 14.76
CA HIS A 25 -10.88 8.86 15.00
C HIS A 25 -10.26 8.50 13.66
N ASN A 26 -9.17 9.16 13.30
CA ASN A 26 -8.51 8.98 12.02
C ASN A 26 -8.17 7.49 11.76
N PRO A 27 -8.94 6.76 10.94
CA PRO A 27 -8.86 5.29 10.85
C PRO A 27 -7.71 4.81 9.94
N ASN A 28 -6.76 5.70 9.67
CA ASN A 28 -5.66 5.61 8.71
C ASN A 28 -4.58 4.57 9.02
N ARG A 29 -4.85 3.43 9.65
CA ARG A 29 -3.74 2.61 10.19
C ARG A 29 -3.98 1.12 10.12
N LEU A 30 -3.78 0.52 8.95
CA LEU A 30 -3.63 -0.92 8.82
C LEU A 30 -2.95 -1.38 7.51
N ILE A 31 -1.71 -1.90 7.62
CA ILE A 31 -0.74 -2.37 6.59
C ILE A 31 0.33 -1.33 6.21
N LYS A 32 1.45 -1.32 6.93
CA LYS A 32 2.69 -0.69 6.47
C LYS A 32 3.54 -1.77 5.84
N ASP A 33 3.96 -1.50 4.63
CA ASP A 33 4.86 -2.33 3.85
C ASP A 33 4.27 -3.64 3.33
N VAL A 34 3.49 -3.54 2.26
CA VAL A 34 2.99 -4.72 1.53
C VAL A 34 4.14 -5.49 0.87
N THR A 35 5.26 -4.83 0.56
CA THR A 35 6.37 -5.47 -0.16
C THR A 35 7.18 -6.45 0.68
N ARG A 36 6.92 -6.51 1.99
CA ARG A 36 7.51 -7.49 2.92
C ARG A 36 6.45 -8.29 3.69
N ALA A 37 5.17 -8.06 3.42
CA ALA A 37 4.08 -8.71 4.14
C ALA A 37 3.79 -10.10 3.57
N GLU A 38 3.21 -10.95 4.41
CA GLU A 38 2.65 -12.24 3.99
C GLU A 38 1.33 -12.03 3.23
N VAL A 39 1.35 -12.25 1.91
CA VAL A 39 0.26 -11.81 1.03
C VAL A 39 -1.00 -12.66 1.21
N TYR A 40 -0.88 -13.98 1.11
CA TYR A 40 -2.03 -14.88 1.17
C TYR A 40 -2.44 -15.21 2.61
N GLY A 41 -1.49 -15.26 3.54
CA GLY A 41 -1.77 -15.52 4.96
C GLY A 41 -2.35 -14.33 5.72
N PHE A 42 -2.07 -13.09 5.29
CA PHE A 42 -2.47 -11.89 6.03
C PHE A 42 -3.13 -10.81 5.17
N VAL A 43 -2.48 -10.35 4.10
CA VAL A 43 -2.96 -9.19 3.32
C VAL A 43 -4.31 -9.47 2.65
N VAL A 44 -4.46 -10.61 1.98
CA VAL A 44 -5.70 -10.99 1.29
C VAL A 44 -6.86 -11.21 2.26
N PRO A 45 -6.74 -12.01 3.34
CA PRO A 45 -7.80 -12.16 4.34
C PRO A 45 -8.23 -10.83 4.94
N LEU A 46 -7.27 -9.95 5.24
CA LEU A 46 -7.56 -8.63 5.80
C LEU A 46 -8.35 -7.76 4.81
N ALA A 47 -7.91 -7.71 3.55
CA ALA A 47 -8.59 -6.95 2.51
C ALA A 47 -10.03 -7.44 2.26
N ARG A 48 -10.25 -8.75 2.26
CA ARG A 48 -11.61 -9.34 2.17
C ARG A 48 -12.48 -8.90 3.34
N LYS A 49 -11.97 -8.99 4.57
CA LYS A 49 -12.74 -8.57 5.75
C LYS A 49 -13.10 -7.08 5.71
N LEU A 50 -12.21 -6.23 5.19
CA LEU A 50 -12.48 -4.81 4.98
C LEU A 50 -13.56 -4.58 3.92
N MET A 51 -13.56 -5.36 2.84
CA MET A 51 -14.61 -5.30 1.81
C MET A 51 -15.97 -5.76 2.33
N ASP A 52 -16.01 -6.76 3.21
CA ASP A 52 -17.25 -7.20 3.86
C ASP A 52 -17.78 -6.13 4.83
N LEU A 53 -16.90 -5.55 5.65
CA LEU A 53 -17.25 -4.42 6.52
C LEU A 53 -17.75 -3.20 5.74
N GLN A 54 -17.18 -2.91 4.56
CA GLN A 54 -17.69 -1.87 3.65
C GLN A 54 -19.14 -2.15 3.23
N LYS A 55 -19.48 -3.41 2.91
CA LYS A 55 -20.85 -3.78 2.52
C LYS A 55 -21.83 -3.63 3.69
N GLU A 56 -21.43 -4.05 4.89
CA GLU A 56 -22.24 -3.96 6.11
C GLU A 56 -22.47 -2.52 6.57
N SER A 57 -21.42 -1.68 6.52
CA SER A 57 -21.46 -0.30 7.01
C SER A 57 -21.95 0.72 5.97
N GLY A 58 -21.94 0.36 4.68
CA GLY A 58 -22.19 1.28 3.57
C GLY A 58 -21.11 2.35 3.38
N MET A 59 -19.98 2.23 4.10
CA MET A 59 -18.89 3.20 4.05
C MET A 59 -17.86 2.83 2.99
N ARG A 60 -17.54 3.75 2.09
CA ARG A 60 -16.53 3.49 1.05
C ARG A 60 -15.13 3.44 1.66
N VAL A 61 -14.47 2.30 1.52
CA VAL A 61 -13.10 1.98 1.93
C VAL A 61 -12.17 2.16 0.73
N LYS A 62 -11.07 2.89 0.92
CA LYS A 62 -9.95 2.92 -0.02
C LYS A 62 -8.75 2.20 0.61
N ILE A 63 -8.11 1.30 -0.15
CA ILE A 63 -6.97 0.49 0.25
C ILE A 63 -5.72 1.04 -0.42
N ARG A 64 -4.75 1.49 0.38
CA ARG A 64 -3.45 1.97 -0.12
C ARG A 64 -2.35 0.94 0.10
N LEU A 65 -1.77 0.43 -0.98
CA LEU A 65 -0.60 -0.43 -0.93
C LEU A 65 0.68 0.41 -0.80
N CYS A 66 1.35 0.30 0.34
CA CYS A 66 2.56 1.05 0.65
C CYS A 66 3.83 0.21 0.46
N ASP A 67 4.78 0.70 -0.34
CA ASP A 67 6.16 0.22 -0.40
C ASP A 67 7.06 1.17 0.41
N THR A 68 7.25 0.84 1.68
CA THR A 68 7.91 1.71 2.67
C THR A 68 9.41 1.88 2.42
N TRP A 69 10.05 0.92 1.76
CA TRP A 69 11.52 0.92 1.59
C TRP A 69 11.94 0.92 0.11
N GLY A 70 11.00 0.98 -0.83
CA GLY A 70 11.30 0.99 -2.26
C GLY A 70 11.66 -0.39 -2.82
N PHE A 71 11.30 -1.49 -2.15
CA PHE A 71 11.65 -2.85 -2.58
C PHE A 71 10.73 -3.43 -3.66
N GLY A 72 9.67 -2.71 -4.02
CA GLY A 72 8.77 -3.08 -5.09
C GLY A 72 9.52 -3.24 -6.41
N LEU A 73 9.11 -4.25 -7.19
CA LEU A 73 9.59 -4.51 -8.53
C LEU A 73 8.44 -4.37 -9.50
N SER A 74 8.63 -3.58 -10.56
CA SER A 74 7.68 -3.43 -11.67
C SER A 74 7.62 -4.65 -12.59
N ASN A 75 8.35 -5.73 -12.26
CA ASN A 75 8.45 -6.94 -13.08
C ASN A 75 7.38 -7.95 -12.68
N GLU A 76 6.64 -8.45 -13.67
CA GLU A 76 5.65 -9.53 -13.52
C GLU A 76 6.31 -10.87 -13.14
N CYS A 77 7.53 -11.12 -13.61
CA CYS A 77 8.28 -12.33 -13.28
C CYS A 77 8.76 -12.35 -11.82
N ALA A 78 8.80 -11.19 -11.14
CA ALA A 78 9.17 -11.16 -9.73
C ALA A 78 8.16 -11.93 -8.87
N VAL A 79 8.60 -12.50 -7.76
CA VAL A 79 7.73 -13.22 -6.82
C VAL A 79 7.00 -12.26 -5.90
N LEU A 80 5.84 -12.66 -5.37
CA LEU A 80 5.22 -11.99 -4.23
C LEU A 80 6.15 -12.15 -3.00
N PRO A 81 6.19 -11.17 -2.07
CA PRO A 81 5.52 -9.88 -2.08
C PRO A 81 6.26 -8.78 -2.86
N ARG A 82 7.34 -9.05 -3.60
CA ARG A 82 8.13 -7.98 -4.26
C ARG A 82 7.51 -7.46 -5.55
N SER A 83 6.80 -8.31 -6.28
CA SER A 83 6.17 -7.93 -7.55
C SER A 83 4.96 -7.03 -7.33
N VAL A 84 5.10 -5.76 -7.68
CA VAL A 84 4.00 -4.77 -7.70
C VAL A 84 2.85 -5.21 -8.60
N PRO A 85 3.06 -5.69 -9.84
CA PRO A 85 1.94 -6.09 -10.69
C PRO A 85 1.17 -7.27 -10.08
N LYS A 86 1.87 -8.25 -9.49
CA LYS A 86 1.21 -9.36 -8.80
C LYS A 86 0.48 -8.91 -7.53
N GLN A 87 1.01 -7.95 -6.78
CA GLN A 87 0.28 -7.40 -5.63
C GLN A 87 -1.05 -6.78 -6.08
N ILE A 88 -1.05 -5.94 -7.11
CA ILE A 88 -2.29 -5.34 -7.64
C ILE A 88 -3.24 -6.43 -8.14
N TYR A 89 -2.74 -7.39 -8.92
CA TYR A 89 -3.53 -8.52 -9.40
C TYR A 89 -4.19 -9.28 -8.24
N THR A 90 -3.42 -9.62 -7.21
CA THR A 90 -3.89 -10.35 -6.03
C THR A 90 -4.98 -9.56 -5.30
N MET A 91 -4.83 -8.24 -5.18
CA MET A 91 -5.82 -7.40 -4.51
C MET A 91 -7.12 -7.30 -5.29
N VAL A 92 -7.06 -7.19 -6.62
CA VAL A 92 -8.25 -7.11 -7.48
C VAL A 92 -8.95 -8.46 -7.60
N HIS A 93 -8.20 -9.52 -7.95
CA HIS A 93 -8.76 -10.82 -8.28
C HIS A 93 -8.98 -11.71 -7.06
N ASP A 94 -7.98 -11.80 -6.16
CA ASP A 94 -8.06 -12.71 -5.03
C ASP A 94 -8.77 -12.06 -3.84
N ALA A 95 -8.47 -10.79 -3.53
CA ALA A 95 -9.11 -10.07 -2.43
C ALA A 95 -10.44 -9.39 -2.82
N GLY A 96 -10.75 -9.28 -4.10
CA GLY A 96 -12.02 -8.70 -4.59
C GLY A 96 -12.14 -7.19 -4.37
N VAL A 97 -11.01 -6.47 -4.26
CA VAL A 97 -11.01 -5.02 -4.08
C VAL A 97 -11.26 -4.33 -5.42
N PRO A 98 -12.28 -3.45 -5.53
CA PRO A 98 -12.50 -2.65 -6.72
C PRO A 98 -11.28 -1.80 -7.09
N LYS A 99 -10.97 -1.71 -8.38
CA LYS A 99 -9.81 -0.97 -8.90
C LYS A 99 -9.82 0.49 -8.46
N GLU A 100 -11.00 1.10 -8.42
CA GLU A 100 -11.26 2.49 -8.02
C GLU A 100 -11.03 2.75 -6.52
N GLN A 101 -10.86 1.68 -5.74
CA GLN A 101 -10.58 1.70 -4.32
C GLN A 101 -9.11 1.36 -4.02
N LEU A 102 -8.30 1.08 -5.04
CA LEU A 102 -6.88 0.81 -4.88
C LEU A 102 -6.03 2.07 -5.13
N GLU A 103 -5.11 2.31 -4.20
CA GLU A 103 -4.07 3.32 -4.30
C GLU A 103 -2.70 2.68 -4.06
N TRP A 104 -1.67 3.13 -4.77
CA TRP A 104 -0.30 2.67 -4.56
C TRP A 104 0.59 3.83 -4.13
N HIS A 105 1.44 3.58 -3.14
CA HIS A 105 2.35 4.56 -2.59
C HIS A 105 3.71 3.92 -2.39
N GLY A 106 4.69 4.31 -3.22
CA GLY A 106 6.04 3.78 -3.11
C GLY A 106 7.08 4.82 -2.73
N HIS A 107 8.05 4.39 -1.95
CA HIS A 107 9.27 5.12 -1.70
C HIS A 107 10.25 4.92 -2.85
N ASN A 108 11.20 5.86 -2.99
CA ASN A 108 12.10 5.93 -4.14
C ASN A 108 13.57 5.69 -3.77
N ASP A 109 13.83 4.89 -2.74
CA ASP A 109 15.17 4.55 -2.22
C ASP A 109 16.09 3.95 -3.27
N PHE A 110 15.53 3.17 -4.20
CA PHE A 110 16.26 2.48 -5.27
C PHE A 110 16.04 3.09 -6.66
N TYR A 111 15.49 4.31 -6.75
CA TYR A 111 15.20 5.00 -8.01
C TYR A 111 14.21 4.28 -8.94
N ARG A 112 13.32 3.46 -8.37
CA ARG A 112 12.34 2.63 -9.11
C ARG A 112 10.89 3.02 -8.88
N MET A 113 10.62 4.04 -8.05
CA MET A 113 9.26 4.41 -7.66
C MET A 113 8.36 4.71 -8.87
N ILE A 114 8.87 5.46 -9.86
CA ILE A 114 8.08 5.82 -11.05
C ILE A 114 7.73 4.56 -11.84
N ALA A 115 8.70 3.67 -12.10
CA ALA A 115 8.45 2.42 -12.82
C ALA A 115 7.44 1.52 -12.08
N CYS A 116 7.55 1.43 -10.76
CA CYS A 116 6.62 0.69 -9.93
C CYS A 116 5.22 1.33 -9.91
N ALA A 117 5.10 2.65 -9.87
CA ALA A 117 3.82 3.35 -9.99
C ALA A 117 3.16 3.14 -11.35
N THR A 118 3.92 3.26 -12.44
CA THR A 118 3.41 3.02 -13.79
C THR A 118 2.92 1.58 -13.92
N SER A 119 3.68 0.61 -13.41
CA SER A 119 3.24 -0.78 -13.35
C SER A 119 1.97 -0.92 -12.51
N ALA A 120 1.90 -0.37 -11.29
CA ALA A 120 0.71 -0.46 -10.47
C ALA A 120 -0.55 0.07 -11.19
N TRP A 121 -0.44 1.21 -11.87
CA TRP A 121 -1.52 1.79 -12.66
C TRP A 121 -1.95 0.90 -13.83
N LEU A 122 -0.99 0.38 -14.62
CA LEU A 122 -1.27 -0.52 -15.74
C LEU A 122 -2.01 -1.80 -15.30
N HIS A 123 -1.74 -2.29 -14.09
CA HIS A 123 -2.39 -3.49 -13.55
C HIS A 123 -3.72 -3.22 -12.83
N GLY A 124 -4.21 -1.98 -12.82
CA GLY A 124 -5.55 -1.64 -12.33
C GLY A 124 -5.59 -0.88 -11.01
N CYS A 125 -4.49 -0.27 -10.57
CA CYS A 125 -4.50 0.68 -9.47
C CYS A 125 -5.04 2.04 -9.94
N ALA A 126 -6.11 2.56 -9.33
CA ALA A 126 -6.70 3.83 -9.76
C ALA A 126 -5.98 5.08 -9.23
N GLY A 127 -5.21 4.97 -8.15
CA GLY A 127 -4.51 6.10 -7.54
C GLY A 127 -3.02 5.82 -7.34
N ILE A 128 -2.18 6.81 -7.67
CA ILE A 128 -0.76 6.80 -7.30
C ILE A 128 -0.52 7.98 -6.35
N ASN A 129 0.05 7.69 -5.19
CA ASN A 129 0.40 8.71 -4.22
C ASN A 129 1.88 9.06 -4.36
N GLY A 130 2.16 10.34 -4.59
CA GLY A 130 3.51 10.87 -4.70
C GLY A 130 3.56 12.35 -4.33
N THR A 131 4.77 12.84 -4.12
CA THR A 131 5.06 14.25 -3.81
C THR A 131 5.55 14.98 -5.06
N LEU A 132 5.19 16.25 -5.20
CA LEU A 132 5.73 17.13 -6.24
C LEU A 132 7.28 17.12 -6.16
N LEU A 133 7.96 16.85 -7.28
CA LEU A 133 9.42 16.72 -7.41
C LEU A 133 10.09 15.60 -6.58
N GLY A 134 9.31 14.65 -6.04
CA GLY A 134 9.84 13.54 -5.23
C GLY A 134 10.38 13.97 -3.86
N MET A 135 9.95 15.12 -3.34
CA MET A 135 10.37 15.61 -2.03
C MET A 135 9.65 14.85 -0.89
N ALA A 136 10.20 13.70 -0.49
CA ALA A 136 9.79 12.96 0.70
C ALA A 136 10.82 13.08 1.83
N LYS A 137 10.41 12.85 3.08
CA LYS A 137 11.18 13.07 4.32
C LYS A 137 12.58 12.41 4.31
N GLU A 138 12.74 11.27 3.64
CA GLU A 138 14.01 10.54 3.51
C GLU A 138 14.87 11.00 2.31
N GLN A 139 14.27 11.46 1.21
CA GLN A 139 15.01 12.01 0.07
C GLN A 139 15.45 13.46 0.28
N ALA A 140 14.69 14.25 1.05
CA ALA A 140 15.03 15.62 1.39
C ALA A 140 16.35 15.70 2.17
N ILE A 141 16.56 14.80 3.15
CA ILE A 141 17.79 14.74 3.93
C ILE A 141 19.00 14.34 3.06
N ARG A 142 18.81 13.39 2.12
CA ARG A 142 19.88 12.97 1.20
C ARG A 142 20.25 14.03 0.16
N ARG A 143 19.29 14.83 -0.31
CA ARG A 143 19.57 15.96 -1.23
C ARG A 143 20.31 17.09 -0.52
N LEU A 144 19.97 17.41 0.73
CA LEU A 144 20.69 18.42 1.54
C LEU A 144 22.16 18.07 1.80
N LYS A 145 22.49 16.77 1.92
CA LYS A 145 23.88 16.31 2.13
C LYS A 145 24.75 16.26 0.87
N ARG A 146 24.19 16.51 -0.31
CA ARG A 146 24.93 16.52 -1.59
C ARG A 146 25.23 17.94 -2.09
N SER A 147 24.74 18.96 -1.39
CA SER A 147 24.85 20.37 -1.75
C SER A 147 25.79 21.17 -0.82
N VAL A 148 26.64 20.50 -0.06
CA VAL A 148 27.70 21.09 0.78
C VAL A 148 28.98 20.31 0.59
#